data_AF-A0A3D0UUD1-F1
#
_entry.id   AF-A0A3D0UUD1-F1
#
_cell.length_a   1.000
_cell.length_b   1.000
_cell.length_c   1.000
_cell.angle_alpha   90.00
_cell.angle_beta   90.00
_cell.angle_gamma   90.00
#
_symmetry.space_group_name_H-M   'P 1'
#
loop_
_entity.id
_entity.type
_entity.pdbx_description
1 polymer ?
#
loop_
_entity_poly.entity_id
_entity_poly.type
_entity_poly.pdbx_seq_one_letter_code
_entity_poly.pdbx_strand_id
1 'polypeptide(L)'
;MIPYIVSVITERRENVQEIAMPKSCPSCGGKVRNEDIHHYCTNPTCTAKLKEQILHFVSKNCMDIQGIGESIVEILVDQKIVQNIADIYRLPDHTTQVLLRKFPGIGDKKIAEIVEEIEKSKQQPLRRLLNGLGIAHVGKKMAQDIVQAMVSQQPVCLEDIMYILSDREFLITIYGIGEKTVETVADYFSNKDNQEMLIHLRDI
;
A
#
# COMPACT_ATOMS: atom_id res chain seq x y z
N MET A 1 -12.69 -19.01 -3.50
CA MET A 1 -13.00 -19.29 -2.09
C MET A 1 -11.77 -19.94 -1.50
N ILE A 2 -11.22 -19.40 -0.41
CA ILE A 2 -10.11 -20.04 0.30
C ILE A 2 -10.72 -21.03 1.31
N PRO A 3 -10.32 -22.31 1.31
CA PRO A 3 -10.79 -23.27 2.30
C PRO A 3 -10.43 -22.84 3.74
N TYR A 4 -11.26 -23.20 4.71
CA TYR A 4 -11.02 -22.92 6.13
C TYR A 4 -11.07 -24.21 6.96
N ILE A 5 -10.30 -24.23 8.04
CA ILE A 5 -10.30 -25.34 8.99
C ILE A 5 -11.53 -25.19 9.89
N VAL A 6 -12.45 -26.15 9.83
CA VAL A 6 -13.69 -26.13 10.64
C VAL A 6 -13.39 -26.58 12.07
N SER A 7 -12.68 -27.70 12.21
CA SER A 7 -12.29 -28.28 13.49
C SER A 7 -11.18 -29.30 13.29
N VAL A 8 -10.54 -29.67 14.39
CA VAL A 8 -9.58 -30.78 14.45
C VAL A 8 -10.29 -32.04 14.93
N ILE A 9 -10.01 -33.18 14.30
CA ILE A 9 -10.48 -34.50 14.74
C ILE A 9 -9.45 -35.03 15.75
N THR A 10 -9.75 -34.89 17.04
CA THR A 10 -8.81 -35.17 18.12
C THR A 10 -8.42 -36.64 18.23
N GLU A 11 -9.30 -37.56 17.84
CA GLU A 11 -9.14 -39.01 17.96
C GLU A 11 -8.13 -39.58 16.96
N ARG A 12 -7.76 -38.80 15.94
CA ARG A 12 -6.81 -39.20 14.88
C ARG A 12 -5.45 -38.50 15.01
N ARG A 13 -5.18 -37.87 16.15
CA ARG A 13 -3.92 -37.16 16.39
C ARG A 13 -2.78 -38.16 16.59
N GLU A 14 -1.84 -38.18 15.67
CA GLU A 14 -0.57 -38.90 15.79
C GLU A 14 0.57 -37.94 15.44
N ASN A 15 1.72 -38.08 16.11
CA ASN A 15 2.94 -37.30 15.83
C ASN A 15 2.75 -35.77 15.75
N VAL A 16 2.05 -35.18 16.74
CA VAL A 16 1.74 -33.74 16.75
C VAL A 16 2.92 -32.89 17.21
N GLN A 17 3.05 -31.70 16.61
CA GLN A 17 3.99 -30.66 17.04
C GLN A 17 3.22 -29.38 17.36
N GLU A 18 3.70 -28.64 18.36
CA GLU A 18 3.16 -27.32 18.69
C GLU A 18 3.51 -26.32 17.59
N ILE A 19 2.52 -25.56 17.13
CA ILE A 19 2.73 -24.49 16.15
C ILE A 19 3.17 -23.25 16.93
N ALA A 20 4.48 -22.98 16.94
CA ALA A 20 5.03 -21.78 17.52
C ALA A 20 4.93 -20.61 16.53
N MET A 21 4.43 -19.46 17.00
CA MET A 21 4.44 -18.23 16.21
C MET A 21 5.89 -17.76 15.94
N PRO A 22 6.19 -17.24 14.75
CA PRO A 22 7.55 -16.82 14.41
C PRO A 22 7.98 -15.61 15.24
N LYS A 23 9.18 -15.71 15.86
CA LYS A 23 9.80 -14.59 16.59
C LYS A 23 10.43 -13.54 15.66
N SER A 24 10.78 -13.97 14.45
CA SER A 24 11.35 -13.14 13.38
C SER A 24 10.52 -13.29 12.12
N CYS A 25 10.37 -12.20 11.37
CA CYS A 25 9.63 -12.19 10.11
C CYS A 25 10.24 -13.20 9.13
N PRO A 26 9.47 -14.14 8.57
CA PRO A 26 10.00 -15.15 7.65
C PRO A 26 10.46 -14.56 6.31
N SER A 27 10.02 -13.34 5.96
CA SER A 27 10.42 -12.66 4.73
C SER A 27 11.71 -11.85 4.89
N CYS A 28 11.84 -11.04 5.96
CA CYS A 28 12.95 -10.10 6.11
C CYS A 28 13.82 -10.31 7.36
N GLY A 29 13.50 -11.28 8.21
CA GLY A 29 14.21 -11.54 9.47
C GLY A 29 13.95 -10.52 10.60
N GLY A 30 13.20 -9.43 10.32
CA GLY A 30 12.91 -8.38 11.29
C GLY A 30 12.06 -8.82 12.48
N LYS A 31 12.02 -8.02 13.55
CA LYS A 31 11.26 -8.32 14.76
C LYS A 31 9.75 -8.43 14.48
N VAL A 32 9.11 -9.39 15.13
CA VAL A 32 7.66 -9.53 15.13
C VAL A 32 7.09 -8.91 16.41
N ARG A 33 6.07 -8.06 16.26
CA ARG A 33 5.25 -7.54 17.36
C ARG A 33 3.92 -8.27 17.38
N ASN A 34 3.51 -8.70 18.56
CA ASN A 34 2.17 -9.26 18.78
C ASN A 34 1.22 -8.10 19.12
N GLU A 35 0.08 -8.07 18.44
CA GLU A 35 -1.04 -7.19 18.73
C GLU A 35 -2.32 -8.04 18.74
N ASP A 36 -2.80 -8.34 19.95
CA ASP A 36 -3.94 -9.19 20.21
C ASP A 36 -3.82 -10.57 19.52
N ILE A 37 -4.63 -10.82 18.49
CA ILE A 37 -4.65 -12.07 17.73
C ILE A 37 -3.71 -12.05 16.51
N HIS A 38 -3.11 -10.89 16.20
CA HIS A 38 -2.29 -10.68 15.02
C HIS A 38 -0.81 -10.51 15.35
N HIS A 39 0.04 -10.88 14.39
CA HIS A 39 1.48 -10.79 14.50
C HIS A 39 2.00 -9.97 13.32
N TYR A 40 2.66 -8.85 13.61
CA TYR A 40 3.11 -7.90 12.60
C TYR A 40 4.62 -7.83 12.54
N CYS A 41 5.16 -7.84 11.33
CA CYS A 41 6.54 -7.45 11.09
C CYS A 41 6.71 -5.96 11.41
N THR A 42 7.68 -5.57 12.23
CA THR A 42 7.92 -4.15 12.56
C THR A 42 8.93 -3.49 11.63
N ASN A 43 9.56 -4.24 10.72
CA ASN A 43 10.53 -3.68 9.77
C ASN A 43 9.81 -2.80 8.74
N PRO A 44 10.13 -1.49 8.61
CA PRO A 44 9.53 -0.62 7.60
C PRO A 44 10.01 -0.95 6.18
N THR A 45 11.23 -1.46 6.02
CA THR A 45 11.83 -1.77 4.71
C THR A 45 11.64 -3.24 4.29
N CYS A 46 10.66 -3.93 4.89
CA CYS A 46 10.35 -5.31 4.57
C CYS A 46 9.86 -5.42 3.11
N THR A 47 10.55 -6.20 2.28
CA THR A 47 10.19 -6.39 0.87
C THR A 47 8.78 -6.98 0.70
N ALA A 48 8.36 -7.91 1.56
CA ALA A 48 6.99 -8.42 1.54
C ALA A 48 5.95 -7.32 1.80
N LYS A 49 6.24 -6.35 2.68
CA LYS A 49 5.32 -5.22 2.89
C LYS A 49 5.26 -4.32 1.65
N LEU A 50 6.41 -4.05 1.03
CA LEU A 50 6.47 -3.24 -0.18
C LEU A 50 5.70 -3.90 -1.34
N LYS A 51 5.85 -5.22 -1.52
CA LYS A 51 5.09 -5.99 -2.53
C LYS A 51 3.58 -5.84 -2.31
N GLU A 52 3.11 -6.06 -1.08
CA GLU A 52 1.69 -5.90 -0.73
C GLU A 52 1.21 -4.44 -0.88
N GLN A 53 2.03 -3.46 -0.52
CA GLN A 53 1.71 -2.06 -0.67
C GLN A 53 1.54 -1.67 -2.15
N ILE A 54 2.44 -2.13 -3.02
CA ILE A 54 2.34 -1.90 -4.47
C ILE A 54 1.10 -2.59 -5.03
N LEU A 55 0.85 -3.86 -4.68
CA LEU A 55 -0.34 -4.59 -5.12
C LEU A 55 -1.64 -3.90 -4.71
N HIS A 56 -1.70 -3.42 -3.46
CA HIS A 56 -2.84 -2.64 -2.97
C HIS A 56 -2.99 -1.33 -3.73
N PHE A 57 -1.89 -0.61 -3.96
CA PHE A 57 -1.88 0.68 -4.66
C PHE A 57 -2.39 0.55 -6.11
N VAL A 58 -1.95 -0.46 -6.86
CA VAL A 58 -2.38 -0.69 -8.25
C VAL A 58 -3.78 -1.29 -8.36
N SER A 59 -4.38 -1.74 -7.25
CA SER A 59 -5.65 -2.45 -7.26
C SER A 59 -6.84 -1.64 -7.81
N LYS A 60 -7.89 -2.34 -8.21
CA LYS A 60 -9.14 -1.78 -8.74
C LYS A 60 -9.87 -0.80 -7.80
N ASN A 61 -9.60 -0.81 -6.49
CA ASN A 61 -10.22 0.16 -5.57
C ASN A 61 -9.29 1.33 -5.22
N CYS A 62 -8.02 1.27 -5.65
CA CYS A 62 -6.99 2.29 -5.47
C CYS A 62 -6.70 2.91 -6.83
N MET A 63 -5.48 2.88 -7.36
CA MET A 63 -5.13 3.59 -8.59
C MET A 63 -5.55 2.91 -9.89
N ASP A 64 -6.11 1.69 -9.83
CA ASP A 64 -6.66 0.98 -11.00
C ASP A 64 -5.64 0.72 -12.12
N ILE A 65 -4.38 0.45 -11.77
CA ILE A 65 -3.33 0.23 -12.76
C ILE A 65 -3.36 -1.24 -13.16
N GLN A 66 -4.06 -1.53 -14.26
CA GLN A 66 -4.10 -2.89 -14.77
C GLN A 66 -2.74 -3.31 -15.35
N GLY A 67 -2.53 -4.61 -15.37
CA GLY A 67 -1.33 -5.19 -15.95
C GLY A 67 -0.16 -5.35 -14.99
N ILE A 68 -0.19 -4.74 -13.80
CA ILE A 68 0.78 -4.98 -12.72
C ILE A 68 0.16 -5.97 -11.70
N GLY A 69 0.46 -7.26 -11.85
CA GLY A 69 0.03 -8.32 -10.92
C GLY A 69 1.19 -8.86 -10.06
N GLU A 70 0.91 -9.86 -9.22
CA GLU A 70 1.87 -10.44 -8.25
C GLU A 70 3.24 -10.74 -8.87
N SER A 71 3.29 -11.44 -10.00
CA SER A 71 4.56 -11.80 -10.66
C SER A 71 5.37 -10.59 -11.14
N ILE A 72 4.71 -9.52 -11.59
CA ILE A 72 5.38 -8.29 -12.01
C ILE A 72 5.86 -7.52 -10.78
N VAL A 73 5.04 -7.43 -9.73
CA VAL A 73 5.44 -6.79 -8.48
C VAL A 73 6.65 -7.47 -7.85
N GLU A 74 6.73 -8.80 -7.90
CA GLU A 74 7.91 -9.55 -7.47
C GLU A 74 9.16 -9.09 -8.23
N ILE A 75 9.11 -9.05 -9.56
CA ILE A 75 10.22 -8.57 -10.39
C ILE A 75 10.58 -7.12 -10.03
N LEU A 76 9.60 -6.23 -9.96
CA LEU A 76 9.81 -4.81 -9.70
C LEU A 76 10.51 -4.57 -8.35
N VAL A 77 10.09 -5.27 -7.31
CA VAL A 77 10.64 -5.11 -5.95
C VAL A 77 11.97 -5.85 -5.79
N ASP A 78 12.07 -7.10 -6.24
CA ASP A 78 13.26 -7.93 -6.04
C ASP A 78 14.46 -7.41 -6.85
N GLN A 79 14.20 -6.77 -7.99
CA GLN A 79 15.21 -6.11 -8.82
C GLN A 79 15.43 -4.64 -8.43
N LYS A 80 14.78 -4.16 -7.35
CA LYS A 80 14.87 -2.78 -6.85
C LYS A 80 14.51 -1.71 -7.88
N ILE A 81 13.66 -2.06 -8.86
CA ILE A 81 13.14 -1.12 -9.85
C ILE A 81 12.14 -0.19 -9.18
N VAL A 82 11.36 -0.72 -8.23
CA VAL A 82 10.38 0.03 -7.44
C VAL A 82 10.72 -0.15 -5.96
N GLN A 83 10.95 0.96 -5.25
CA GLN A 83 11.27 0.96 -3.81
C GLN A 83 10.17 1.62 -2.98
N ASN A 84 9.27 2.36 -3.62
CA ASN A 84 8.05 2.91 -3.04
C ASN A 84 6.98 3.06 -4.14
N ILE A 85 5.75 3.43 -3.77
CA ILE A 85 4.64 3.57 -4.73
C ILE A 85 4.85 4.69 -5.76
N ALA A 86 5.66 5.72 -5.47
CA ALA A 86 5.94 6.80 -6.42
C ALA A 86 6.81 6.32 -7.59
N ASP A 87 7.70 5.35 -7.37
CA ASP A 87 8.53 4.78 -8.44
C ASP A 87 7.71 4.05 -9.52
N ILE A 88 6.45 3.67 -9.25
CA ILE A 88 5.55 3.09 -10.25
C ILE A 88 5.36 4.05 -11.43
N TYR A 89 5.34 5.35 -11.18
CA TYR A 89 5.16 6.36 -12.21
C TYR A 89 6.44 6.66 -13.01
N ARG A 90 7.56 6.01 -12.68
CA ARG A 90 8.81 6.01 -13.46
C ARG A 90 8.94 4.81 -14.40
N LEU A 91 8.00 3.85 -14.34
CA LEU A 91 7.96 2.72 -15.27
C LEU A 91 7.80 3.13 -16.74
N PRO A 92 7.14 4.26 -17.09
CA PRO A 92 7.14 4.80 -18.45
C PRO A 92 8.51 5.23 -18.98
N ASP A 93 9.51 5.44 -18.13
CA ASP A 93 10.84 5.86 -18.58
C ASP A 93 11.48 4.83 -19.50
N HIS A 94 12.06 5.30 -20.61
CA HIS A 94 12.64 4.42 -21.63
C HIS A 94 13.66 3.43 -21.04
N THR A 95 14.53 3.90 -20.13
CA THR A 95 15.53 3.06 -19.45
C THR A 95 14.88 1.94 -18.64
N THR A 96 13.79 2.25 -17.93
CA THR A 96 13.04 1.27 -17.15
C THR A 96 12.36 0.25 -18.05
N GLN A 97 11.74 0.69 -19.14
CA GLN A 97 11.14 -0.23 -20.12
C GLN A 97 12.16 -1.19 -20.73
N VAL A 98 13.37 -0.71 -21.07
CA VAL A 98 14.46 -1.56 -21.58
C VAL A 98 14.87 -2.61 -20.55
N LEU A 99 14.89 -2.28 -19.26
CA LEU A 99 15.14 -3.24 -18.19
C LEU A 99 14.02 -4.27 -18.08
N LEU A 100 12.76 -3.84 -18.13
CA LEU A 100 11.58 -4.72 -18.01
C LEU A 100 11.52 -5.78 -19.12
N ARG A 101 11.93 -5.45 -20.35
CA ARG A 101 12.01 -6.38 -21.49
C ARG A 101 12.93 -7.59 -21.26
N LYS A 102 13.85 -7.51 -20.30
CA LYS A 102 14.77 -8.61 -19.98
C LYS A 102 14.10 -9.75 -19.22
N PHE A 103 12.91 -9.52 -18.66
CA PHE A 103 12.22 -10.52 -17.84
C PHE A 103 11.24 -11.36 -18.66
N PRO A 104 11.22 -12.68 -18.47
CA PRO A 104 10.28 -13.56 -19.15
C PRO A 104 8.82 -13.12 -18.92
N GLY A 105 8.03 -13.10 -19.99
CA GLY A 105 6.62 -12.74 -19.93
C GLY A 105 6.32 -11.23 -19.98
N ILE A 106 7.34 -10.36 -20.04
CA ILE A 106 7.17 -8.91 -20.21
C ILE A 106 7.60 -8.49 -21.62
N GLY A 107 6.65 -8.56 -22.56
CA GLY A 107 6.84 -8.10 -23.95
C GLY A 107 6.39 -6.65 -24.18
N ASP A 108 6.67 -6.11 -25.37
CA ASP A 108 6.33 -4.72 -25.74
C ASP A 108 4.85 -4.38 -25.54
N LYS A 109 3.96 -5.30 -25.91
CA LYS A 109 2.52 -5.13 -25.70
C LYS A 109 2.18 -4.94 -24.22
N LYS A 110 2.79 -5.74 -23.34
CA LYS A 110 2.54 -5.68 -21.90
C LYS A 110 3.05 -4.38 -21.30
N ILE A 111 4.21 -3.91 -21.75
CA ILE A 111 4.79 -2.63 -21.34
C ILE A 111 3.89 -1.48 -21.81
N ALA A 112 3.43 -1.49 -23.06
CA ALA A 112 2.52 -0.48 -23.58
C ALA A 112 1.22 -0.40 -22.77
N GLU A 113 0.62 -1.55 -22.43
CA GLU A 113 -0.56 -1.62 -21.56
C GLU A 113 -0.28 -1.01 -20.18
N ILE A 114 0.84 -1.36 -19.54
CA ILE A 114 1.22 -0.82 -18.22
C ILE A 114 1.39 0.71 -18.27
N VAL A 115 2.08 1.23 -19.29
CA VAL A 115 2.31 2.67 -19.45
C VAL A 115 1.00 3.42 -19.64
N GLU A 116 0.10 2.89 -20.48
CA GLU A 116 -1.22 3.48 -20.70
C GLU A 116 -2.04 3.55 -19.40
N GLU A 117 -2.06 2.47 -18.62
CA GLU A 117 -2.80 2.40 -17.36
C GLU A 117 -2.19 3.31 -16.27
N ILE A 118 -0.86 3.47 -16.24
CA ILE A 118 -0.19 4.41 -15.34
C ILE A 118 -0.62 5.85 -15.67
N GLU A 119 -0.61 6.26 -16.93
CA GLU A 119 -1.03 7.61 -17.31
C GLU A 119 -2.52 7.87 -17.01
N LYS A 120 -3.39 6.88 -17.25
CA LYS A 120 -4.80 6.95 -16.84
C LYS A 120 -4.95 7.12 -15.33
N SER A 121 -4.12 6.44 -14.54
CA SER A 121 -4.21 6.45 -13.08
C SER A 121 -3.95 7.83 -12.46
N LYS A 122 -3.19 8.70 -13.13
CA LYS A 122 -2.92 10.07 -12.66
C LYS A 122 -4.19 10.92 -12.52
N GLN A 123 -5.26 10.55 -13.22
CA GLN A 123 -6.56 11.23 -13.17
C GLN A 123 -7.52 10.65 -12.12
N GLN A 124 -7.08 9.67 -11.32
CA GLN A 124 -7.95 9.10 -10.28
C GLN A 124 -8.22 10.13 -9.17
N PRO A 125 -9.44 10.15 -8.60
CA PRO A 125 -9.79 11.10 -7.56
C PRO A 125 -8.97 10.84 -6.28
N LEU A 126 -8.73 11.89 -5.50
CA LEU A 126 -7.95 11.87 -4.26
C LEU A 126 -8.35 10.74 -3.30
N ARG A 127 -9.65 10.44 -3.17
CA ARG A 127 -10.12 9.33 -2.30
C ARG A 127 -9.53 7.97 -2.67
N ARG A 128 -9.17 7.76 -3.94
CA ARG A 128 -8.53 6.52 -4.42
C ARG A 128 -7.04 6.53 -4.15
N LEU A 129 -6.38 7.68 -4.28
CA LEU A 129 -5.01 7.87 -3.85
C LEU A 129 -4.88 7.59 -2.34
N LEU A 130 -5.70 8.24 -1.50
CA LEU A 130 -5.69 8.03 -0.04
C LEU A 130 -5.92 6.57 0.36
N ASN A 131 -6.86 5.88 -0.30
CA ASN A 131 -7.05 4.44 -0.11
C ASN A 131 -5.80 3.66 -0.53
N GLY A 132 -5.17 4.03 -1.64
CA GLY A 132 -3.96 3.41 -2.18
C GLY A 132 -2.70 3.59 -1.34
N LEU A 133 -2.61 4.67 -0.54
CA LEU A 133 -1.47 4.90 0.37
C LEU A 133 -1.29 3.77 1.40
N GLY A 134 -2.35 3.00 1.68
CA GLY A 134 -2.28 1.85 2.59
C GLY A 134 -2.17 2.25 4.06
N ILE A 135 -2.71 3.40 4.43
CA ILE A 135 -2.74 3.87 5.83
C ILE A 135 -3.63 2.93 6.64
N ALA A 136 -3.13 2.48 7.80
CA ALA A 136 -3.87 1.59 8.68
C ALA A 136 -5.25 2.17 9.02
N HIS A 137 -6.28 1.33 9.06
CA HIS A 137 -7.68 1.72 9.31
C HIS A 137 -8.32 2.64 8.25
N VAL A 138 -7.61 3.05 7.19
CA VAL A 138 -8.14 3.87 6.10
C VAL A 138 -8.46 2.99 4.89
N GLY A 139 -9.67 2.44 4.88
CA GLY A 139 -10.22 1.77 3.70
C GLY A 139 -10.97 2.71 2.75
N LYS A 140 -11.49 2.17 1.65
CA LYS A 140 -12.26 2.90 0.61
C LYS A 140 -13.30 3.88 1.15
N LYS A 141 -14.12 3.44 2.12
CA LYS A 141 -15.17 4.29 2.71
C LYS A 141 -14.54 5.42 3.53
N MET A 142 -13.59 5.09 4.40
CA MET A 142 -12.91 6.07 5.25
C MET A 142 -12.17 7.13 4.41
N ALA A 143 -11.47 6.72 3.36
CA ALA A 143 -10.82 7.64 2.43
C ALA A 143 -11.82 8.59 1.75
N GLN A 144 -13.03 8.12 1.43
CA GLN A 144 -14.09 8.96 0.88
C GLN A 144 -14.62 9.95 1.94
N ASP A 145 -14.85 9.49 3.17
CA ASP A 145 -15.36 10.32 4.27
C ASP A 145 -14.35 11.43 4.63
N ILE A 146 -13.05 11.11 4.65
CA ILE A 146 -11.95 12.07 4.85
C ILE A 146 -11.95 13.15 3.77
N VAL A 147 -11.98 12.76 2.49
CA VAL A 147 -12.00 13.72 1.38
C VAL A 147 -13.23 14.61 1.45
N GLN A 148 -14.39 14.05 1.77
CA GLN A 148 -15.64 14.81 1.86
C GLN A 148 -15.60 15.85 2.99
N ALA A 149 -15.04 15.50 4.15
CA ALA A 149 -14.87 16.44 5.25
C ALA A 149 -13.87 17.55 4.91
N MET A 150 -12.81 17.22 4.18
CA MET A 150 -11.74 18.14 3.79
C MET A 150 -12.19 19.19 2.77
N VAL A 151 -13.29 18.97 2.02
CA VAL A 151 -13.84 19.99 1.10
C VAL A 151 -14.09 21.33 1.80
N SER A 152 -14.51 21.30 3.07
CA SER A 152 -14.73 22.51 3.87
C SER A 152 -13.47 23.36 4.10
N GLN A 153 -12.30 22.72 4.06
CA GLN A 153 -10.99 23.35 4.27
C GLN A 153 -10.40 23.95 2.99
N GLN A 154 -11.00 23.65 1.82
CA GLN A 154 -10.61 24.18 0.51
C GLN A 154 -9.09 24.07 0.21
N PRO A 155 -8.47 22.87 0.33
CA PRO A 155 -7.07 22.70 -0.02
C PRO A 155 -6.83 23.01 -1.50
N VAL A 156 -5.79 23.77 -1.81
CA VAL A 156 -5.44 24.14 -3.20
C VAL A 156 -4.22 23.38 -3.72
N CYS A 157 -3.42 22.80 -2.83
CA CYS A 157 -2.26 22.00 -3.17
C CYS A 157 -2.09 20.79 -2.24
N LEU A 158 -1.08 19.95 -2.55
CA LEU A 158 -0.78 18.75 -1.77
C LEU A 158 -0.34 19.08 -0.35
N GLU A 159 0.40 20.17 -0.16
CA GLU A 159 0.91 20.62 1.14
C GLU A 159 -0.23 20.96 2.09
N ASP A 160 -1.29 21.61 1.58
CA ASP A 160 -2.50 21.88 2.37
C ASP A 160 -3.16 20.58 2.83
N ILE A 161 -3.27 19.60 1.92
CA ILE A 161 -3.83 18.28 2.22
C ILE A 161 -3.01 17.60 3.32
N MET A 162 -1.68 17.61 3.19
CA MET A 162 -0.78 17.01 4.18
C MET A 162 -0.90 17.71 5.54
N TYR A 163 -0.98 19.04 5.55
CA TYR A 163 -1.17 19.83 6.77
C TYR A 163 -2.50 19.49 7.45
N ILE A 164 -3.62 19.52 6.71
CA ILE A 164 -4.95 19.20 7.22
C ILE A 164 -5.00 17.77 7.76
N LEU A 165 -4.42 16.80 7.05
CA LEU A 165 -4.43 15.39 7.48
C LEU A 165 -3.41 15.08 8.58
N SER A 166 -2.52 16.01 8.91
CA SER A 166 -1.68 15.94 10.11
C SER A 166 -2.37 16.49 11.37
N ASP A 167 -3.47 17.24 11.19
CA ASP A 167 -4.23 17.83 12.30
C ASP A 167 -5.21 16.83 12.92
N ARG A 168 -4.92 16.43 14.16
CA ARG A 168 -5.76 15.51 14.94
C ARG A 168 -7.11 16.13 15.32
N GLU A 169 -7.16 17.45 15.53
CA GLU A 169 -8.41 18.15 15.87
C GLU A 169 -9.36 18.18 14.69
N PHE A 170 -8.86 18.36 13.47
CA PHE A 170 -9.67 18.17 12.27
C PHE A 170 -10.16 16.73 12.13
N LEU A 171 -9.26 15.75 12.21
CA LEU A 171 -9.60 14.34 11.96
C LEU A 171 -10.66 13.78 12.92
N ILE A 172 -10.67 14.19 14.20
CA ILE A 172 -11.65 13.72 15.18
C ILE A 172 -13.07 14.22 14.89
N THR A 173 -13.23 15.27 14.09
CA THR A 173 -14.56 15.77 13.68
C THR A 173 -15.25 14.89 12.65
N ILE A 174 -14.49 14.00 11.99
CA ILE A 174 -14.99 13.17 10.90
C ILE A 174 -15.81 12.02 11.50
N TYR A 175 -17.09 11.96 11.15
CA TYR A 175 -17.99 10.93 11.66
C TYR A 175 -17.48 9.51 11.37
N GLY A 176 -17.38 8.68 12.42
CA GLY A 176 -16.95 7.28 12.31
C GLY A 176 -15.43 7.06 12.37
N ILE A 177 -14.64 8.13 12.50
CA ILE A 177 -13.22 8.02 12.85
C ILE A 177 -13.07 7.81 14.35
N GLY A 178 -12.34 6.75 14.73
CA GLY A 178 -11.93 6.51 16.12
C GLY A 178 -10.50 6.99 16.39
N GLU A 179 -10.12 7.07 17.65
CA GLU A 179 -8.80 7.57 18.11
C GLU A 179 -7.61 6.91 17.39
N LYS A 180 -7.62 5.58 17.26
CA LYS A 180 -6.55 4.84 16.53
C LYS A 180 -6.42 5.30 15.08
N THR A 181 -7.53 5.57 14.39
CA THR A 181 -7.51 6.07 13.01
C THR A 181 -6.97 7.50 12.97
N VAL A 182 -7.36 8.36 13.91
CA VAL A 182 -6.80 9.73 14.03
C VAL A 182 -5.28 9.68 14.17
N GLU A 183 -4.78 8.88 15.10
CA GLU A 183 -3.34 8.74 15.35
C GLU A 183 -2.62 8.24 14.10
N THR A 184 -3.08 7.14 13.51
CA THR A 184 -2.41 6.53 12.34
C THR A 184 -2.40 7.45 11.11
N VAL A 185 -3.46 8.22 10.86
CA VAL A 185 -3.51 9.18 9.76
C VAL A 185 -2.58 10.36 10.04
N ALA A 186 -2.70 10.99 11.21
CA ALA A 186 -1.87 12.14 11.56
C ALA A 186 -0.37 11.80 11.57
N ASP A 187 -0.01 10.63 12.11
CA ASP A 187 1.36 10.16 12.16
C ASP A 187 1.89 9.83 10.75
N TYR A 188 1.05 9.30 9.86
CA TYR A 188 1.43 9.04 8.47
C TYR A 188 1.81 10.34 7.73
N PHE A 189 1.00 11.39 7.84
CA PHE A 189 1.24 12.67 7.18
C PHE A 189 2.29 13.54 7.88
N SER A 190 2.64 13.24 9.13
CA SER A 190 3.75 13.88 9.85
C SER A 190 5.11 13.18 9.65
N ASN A 191 5.12 11.97 9.10
CA ASN A 191 6.35 11.19 8.88
C ASN A 191 7.13 11.71 7.64
N LYS A 192 8.40 12.06 7.83
CA LYS A 192 9.23 12.66 6.78
C LYS A 192 9.38 11.79 5.51
N ASP A 193 9.58 10.48 5.67
CA ASP A 193 9.76 9.58 4.52
C ASP A 193 8.48 9.51 3.67
N ASN A 194 7.31 9.50 4.34
CA ASN A 194 6.02 9.56 3.66
C ASN A 194 5.80 10.91 2.97
N GLN A 195 6.20 12.02 3.61
CA GLN A 195 6.10 13.35 3.02
C GLN A 195 6.97 13.46 1.76
N GLU A 196 8.22 12.99 1.79
CA GLU A 196 9.11 12.97 0.63
C GLU A 196 8.52 12.13 -0.52
N MET A 197 7.96 10.97 -0.21
CA MET A 197 7.28 10.13 -1.20
C MET A 197 6.05 10.83 -1.82
N LEU A 198 5.24 11.51 -1.00
CA LEU A 198 4.07 12.27 -1.48
C LEU A 198 4.48 13.44 -2.37
N ILE A 199 5.58 14.14 -2.04
CA ILE A 199 6.15 15.20 -2.88
C ILE A 199 6.58 14.63 -4.23
N HIS A 200 7.21 13.46 -4.28
CA HIS A 200 7.52 12.82 -5.56
C HIS A 200 6.26 12.55 -6.40
N LEU A 201 5.15 12.13 -5.77
CA LEU A 201 3.85 11.94 -6.46
C LEU A 201 3.25 13.24 -7.02
N ARG A 202 3.54 14.39 -6.39
CA ARG A 202 3.10 15.71 -6.87
C ARG A 202 3.75 16.11 -8.19
N ASP A 203 5.02 15.71 -8.37
CA ASP A 203 5.87 16.16 -9.47
C ASP A 203 5.73 15.27 -10.74
N ILE A 204 4.71 14.40 -10.76
CA ILE A 204 4.38 13.40 -11.81
C ILE A 204 3.19 13.85 -12.67
#